data_AF-A0A958HWR0-F1
#
_entry.id   AF-A0A958HWR0-F1
#
_cell.length_a   1.000
_cell.length_b   1.000
_cell.length_c   1.000
_cell.angle_alpha   90.00
_cell.angle_beta   90.00
_cell.angle_gamma   90.00
#
_symmetry.space_group_name_H-M   'P 1'
#
loop_
_entity.id
_entity.type
_entity.pdbx_description
1 polymer ?
#
loop_
_entity_poly.entity_id
_entity_poly.type
_entity_poly.pdbx_seq_one_letter_code
_entity_poly.pdbx_strand_id
1 'polypeptide(L)'
;MQRRYSRFKATLIRLLIPLLGYGIFAGAAFSQVSGTDILRVKILYNDAAFSEAIDAAQQLLRTERAYLPEELAFLHQYAALAFYNLGTLDSARVHFLSLLSIAPETELDPVEVSPKIIEFFEEIKAERPAPLPSVSGTGHTRYIFLDDLRVGASWRSAFLPGWGQFYKGQKARGSVLGGAFWGSLIGAGISLLKEQAAKDQYNDATAPAAISEAYDTYNRWYKTRRTLTAVTVALWAVTVADAGLSRYPRSSFAVGPEGELLLALRIPLR
;
A
#
# COMPACT_ATOMS: atom_id res chain seq x y z
N MET A 1 -46.48 -19.77 12.76
CA MET A 1 -45.06 -19.65 12.36
C MET A 1 -44.48 -18.22 12.39
N GLN A 2 -45.28 -17.14 12.50
CA GLN A 2 -44.80 -15.74 12.47
C GLN A 2 -43.98 -15.23 13.68
N ARG A 3 -43.98 -15.92 14.84
CA ARG A 3 -43.32 -15.41 16.06
C ARG A 3 -41.79 -15.65 16.16
N ARG A 4 -41.18 -16.46 15.28
CA ARG A 4 -39.72 -16.73 15.35
C ARG A 4 -38.85 -15.73 14.57
N TYR A 5 -39.42 -14.91 13.69
CA TYR A 5 -38.64 -13.99 12.84
C TYR A 5 -38.25 -12.66 13.51
N SER A 6 -38.89 -12.24 14.61
CA SER A 6 -38.60 -10.92 15.22
C SER A 6 -37.38 -10.92 16.16
N ARG A 7 -37.02 -12.07 16.75
CA ARG A 7 -35.90 -12.14 17.71
C ARG A 7 -34.51 -12.08 17.07
N PHE A 8 -34.38 -12.34 15.77
CA PHE A 8 -33.09 -12.32 15.08
C PHE A 8 -32.60 -10.90 14.73
N LYS A 9 -33.50 -9.91 14.58
CA LYS A 9 -33.11 -8.54 14.24
C LYS A 9 -32.54 -7.74 15.43
N ALA A 10 -32.90 -8.09 16.66
CA ALA A 10 -32.48 -7.35 17.85
C ALA A 10 -31.04 -7.67 18.30
N THR A 11 -30.49 -8.82 17.93
CA THR A 11 -29.15 -9.24 18.38
C THR A 11 -28.04 -8.73 17.45
N LEU A 12 -28.33 -8.52 16.16
CA LEU A 12 -27.31 -8.07 15.19
C LEU A 12 -26.91 -6.60 15.37
N ILE A 13 -27.79 -5.75 15.94
CA ILE A 13 -27.55 -4.31 16.13
C ILE A 13 -26.65 -4.03 17.35
N ARG A 14 -26.53 -4.98 18.29
CA ARG A 14 -25.74 -4.78 19.54
C ARG A 14 -24.26 -5.15 19.43
N LEU A 15 -23.80 -5.71 18.31
CA LEU A 15 -22.40 -6.10 18.11
C LEU A 15 -21.55 -5.07 17.33
N LEU A 16 -22.13 -3.96 16.90
CA LEU A 16 -21.45 -2.96 16.05
C LEU A 16 -20.92 -1.72 16.80
N ILE A 17 -21.02 -1.68 18.14
CA ILE A 17 -20.86 -0.43 18.91
C ILE A 17 -19.51 -0.25 19.67
N PRO A 18 -18.67 -1.26 20.01
CA PRO A 18 -17.46 -0.96 20.78
C PRO A 18 -16.17 -0.99 19.93
N LEU A 19 -16.12 -0.26 18.81
CA LEU A 19 -14.89 -0.14 17.98
C LEU A 19 -14.40 1.32 17.81
N LEU A 20 -14.99 2.27 18.54
CA LEU A 20 -14.80 3.71 18.36
C LEU A 20 -14.21 4.43 19.59
N GLY A 21 -13.55 3.70 20.48
CA GLY A 21 -13.22 4.18 21.82
C GLY A 21 -11.79 3.95 22.30
N TYR A 22 -10.77 4.00 21.42
CA TYR A 22 -9.37 4.04 21.87
C TYR A 22 -8.53 4.90 20.92
N GLY A 23 -8.56 6.21 21.15
CA GLY A 23 -7.61 7.16 20.57
C GLY A 23 -6.86 7.85 21.71
N ILE A 24 -5.81 7.19 22.21
CA ILE A 24 -4.90 7.75 23.22
C ILE A 24 -4.04 8.81 22.51
N PHE A 25 -4.17 10.05 22.95
CA PHE A 25 -3.24 11.14 22.65
C PHE A 25 -1.89 10.84 23.32
N ALA A 26 -0.95 10.30 22.53
CA ALA A 26 0.46 10.33 22.90
C ALA A 26 1.04 11.63 22.32
N GLY A 27 1.20 12.64 23.19
CA GLY A 27 1.94 13.85 22.84
C GLY A 27 3.41 13.50 22.63
N ALA A 28 3.87 13.54 21.38
CA ALA A 28 5.28 13.37 21.07
C ALA A 28 6.02 14.64 21.53
N ALA A 29 6.91 14.48 22.52
CA ALA A 29 7.89 15.50 22.85
C ALA A 29 8.87 15.61 21.69
N PHE A 30 8.86 16.74 20.98
CA PHE A 30 9.84 17.03 19.93
C PHE A 30 11.19 17.35 20.59
N SER A 31 12.05 16.35 20.71
CA SER A 31 13.46 16.55 21.02
C SER A 31 14.11 17.31 19.86
N GLN A 32 14.76 18.43 20.14
CA GLN A 32 15.59 19.12 19.15
C GLN A 32 16.78 18.23 18.79
N VAL A 33 16.68 17.57 17.64
CA VAL A 33 17.75 16.76 17.04
C VAL A 33 18.88 17.69 16.64
N SER A 34 20.05 17.54 17.27
CA SER A 34 21.21 18.41 17.07
C SER A 34 22.07 17.85 15.92
N GLY A 35 22.98 18.65 15.33
CA GLY A 35 23.88 18.17 14.25
C GLY A 35 24.70 16.93 14.61
N THR A 36 24.82 16.62 15.90
CA THR A 36 25.38 15.36 16.43
C THR A 36 24.67 14.11 15.91
N ASP A 37 23.39 14.21 15.58
CA ASP A 37 22.56 13.04 15.33
C ASP A 37 22.79 12.49 13.92
N ILE A 38 23.15 13.34 12.95
CA ILE A 38 23.57 12.91 11.61
C ILE A 38 24.90 12.16 11.69
N LEU A 39 25.88 12.70 12.43
CA LEU A 39 27.19 12.06 12.61
C LEU A 39 27.07 10.68 13.28
N ARG A 40 26.06 10.48 14.14
CA ARG A 40 25.77 9.17 14.75
C ARG A 40 25.57 8.07 13.71
N VAL A 41 24.99 8.36 12.54
CA VAL A 41 24.80 7.38 11.46
C VAL A 41 26.15 6.87 10.94
N LYS A 42 27.12 7.77 10.71
CA LYS A 42 28.49 7.39 10.29
C LYS A 42 29.21 6.61 11.38
N ILE A 43 29.06 7.02 12.65
CA ILE A 43 29.66 6.29 13.79
C ILE A 43 29.13 4.85 13.83
N LEU A 44 27.81 4.66 13.79
CA LEU A 44 27.19 3.33 13.78
C LEU A 44 27.65 2.49 12.57
N TYR A 45 27.75 3.10 11.39
CA TYR A 45 28.29 2.43 10.20
C TYR A 45 29.74 1.97 10.40
N ASN A 46 30.60 2.84 10.92
CA ASN A 46 32.01 2.55 11.16
C ASN A 46 32.20 1.46 12.23
N ASP A 47 31.30 1.37 13.20
CA ASP A 47 31.26 0.34 14.23
C ASP A 47 30.66 -0.99 13.72
N ALA A 48 30.38 -1.10 12.42
CA ALA A 48 29.70 -2.23 11.77
C ALA A 48 28.29 -2.53 12.33
N ALA A 49 27.68 -1.58 13.05
CA ALA A 49 26.29 -1.61 13.50
C ALA A 49 25.36 -1.17 12.36
N PHE A 50 25.29 -1.97 11.29
CA PHE A 50 24.63 -1.56 10.04
C PHE A 50 23.11 -1.42 10.19
N SER A 51 22.43 -2.32 10.91
CA SER A 51 21.00 -2.19 11.21
C SER A 51 20.74 -0.91 12.01
N GLU A 52 21.61 -0.69 12.98
CA GLU A 52 21.91 0.48 13.78
C GLU A 52 21.78 1.79 13.00
N ALA A 53 22.68 1.89 12.03
CA ALA A 53 22.84 3.03 11.14
C ALA A 53 21.62 3.25 10.25
N ILE A 54 21.00 2.17 9.75
CA ILE A 54 19.78 2.25 8.93
C ILE A 54 18.63 2.84 9.74
N ASP A 55 18.37 2.32 10.94
CA ASP A 55 17.29 2.78 11.79
C ASP A 55 17.48 4.25 12.18
N ALA A 56 18.70 4.63 12.55
CA ALA A 56 19.05 6.02 12.86
C ALA A 56 18.85 6.94 11.65
N ALA A 57 19.33 6.55 10.46
CA ALA A 57 19.16 7.32 9.25
C ALA A 57 17.68 7.48 8.87
N GLN A 58 16.89 6.40 8.96
CA GLN A 58 15.45 6.45 8.69
C GLN A 58 14.70 7.33 9.67
N GLN A 59 15.05 7.28 10.96
CA GLN A 59 14.43 8.13 11.98
C GLN A 59 14.69 9.61 11.69
N LEU A 60 15.93 9.96 11.31
CA LEU A 60 16.28 11.32 10.91
C LEU A 60 15.50 11.71 9.66
N LEU A 61 15.54 10.88 8.62
CA LEU A 61 14.81 11.13 7.38
C LEU A 61 13.32 11.39 7.65
N ARG A 62 12.65 10.60 8.51
CA ARG A 62 11.22 10.78 8.85
C ARG A 62 10.90 12.05 9.66
N THR A 63 11.89 12.71 10.24
CA THR A 63 11.67 13.93 11.01
C THR A 63 11.29 15.07 10.07
N GLU A 64 10.23 15.83 10.38
CA GLU A 64 9.73 16.94 9.53
C GLU A 64 10.67 18.18 9.50
N ARG A 65 11.95 17.99 9.79
CA ARG A 65 12.97 19.03 9.79
C ARG A 65 13.41 19.37 8.36
N ALA A 66 13.73 20.64 8.13
CA ALA A 66 14.47 21.05 6.94
C ALA A 66 15.94 20.61 7.08
N TYR A 67 16.39 19.77 6.16
CA TYR A 67 17.79 19.37 6.03
C TYR A 67 18.46 20.14 4.90
N LEU A 68 19.77 20.39 5.04
CA LEU A 68 20.59 20.86 3.94
C LEU A 68 20.77 19.74 2.90
N PRO A 69 20.95 20.06 1.61
CA PRO A 69 21.22 19.06 0.59
C PRO A 69 22.40 18.15 0.94
N GLU A 70 23.50 18.70 1.49
CA GLU A 70 24.64 17.88 1.92
C GLU A 70 24.30 16.92 3.07
N GLU A 71 23.45 17.32 4.01
CA GLU A 71 23.01 16.47 5.13
C GLU A 71 22.16 15.30 4.63
N LEU A 72 21.27 15.55 3.66
CA LEU A 72 20.45 14.51 3.04
C LEU A 72 21.30 13.55 2.21
N ALA A 73 22.23 14.09 1.41
CA ALA A 73 23.18 13.28 0.66
C ALA A 73 23.97 12.36 1.60
N PHE A 74 24.45 12.90 2.71
CA PHE A 74 25.14 12.13 3.75
C PHE A 74 24.27 10.99 4.31
N LEU A 75 23.03 11.27 4.72
CA LEU A 75 22.12 10.25 5.27
C LEU A 75 21.84 9.14 4.25
N HIS A 76 21.58 9.49 3.00
CA HIS A 76 21.35 8.51 1.93
C HIS A 76 22.60 7.69 1.60
N GLN A 77 23.78 8.31 1.57
CA GLN A 77 25.04 7.61 1.35
C GLN A 77 25.24 6.54 2.42
N TYR A 78 25.23 6.90 3.71
CA TYR A 78 25.49 5.93 4.78
C TYR A 78 24.40 4.87 4.91
N ALA A 79 23.12 5.23 4.68
CA ALA A 79 22.06 4.23 4.62
C ALA A 79 22.26 3.24 3.46
N ALA A 80 22.66 3.71 2.28
CA ALA A 80 22.94 2.85 1.14
C ALA A 80 24.10 1.89 1.41
N LEU A 81 25.19 2.41 1.98
CA LEU A 81 26.36 1.62 2.39
C LEU A 81 25.97 0.55 3.42
N ALA A 82 25.19 0.91 4.44
CA ALA A 82 24.73 -0.04 5.45
C ALA A 82 23.82 -1.14 4.86
N PHE A 83 22.85 -0.77 4.01
CA PHE A 83 21.99 -1.73 3.32
C PHE A 83 22.78 -2.68 2.40
N TYR A 84 23.81 -2.18 1.73
CA TYR A 84 24.69 -3.01 0.90
C TYR A 84 25.43 -4.05 1.73
N ASN A 85 26.02 -3.65 2.86
CA ASN A 85 26.73 -4.56 3.75
C ASN A 85 25.81 -5.63 4.37
N LEU A 86 24.51 -5.35 4.53
CA LEU A 86 23.51 -6.35 4.94
C LEU A 86 22.99 -7.23 3.78
N GLY A 87 23.48 -7.06 2.55
CA GLY A 87 23.06 -7.82 1.37
C GLY A 87 21.69 -7.41 0.80
N THR A 88 21.10 -6.31 1.29
CA THR A 88 19.81 -5.78 0.81
C THR A 88 19.99 -4.82 -0.36
N LEU A 89 20.46 -5.35 -1.48
CA LEU A 89 20.90 -4.56 -2.64
C LEU A 89 19.81 -3.65 -3.23
N ASP A 90 18.54 -4.09 -3.22
CA ASP A 90 17.42 -3.28 -3.70
C ASP A 90 17.25 -1.99 -2.88
N SER A 91 17.34 -2.08 -1.55
CA SER A 91 17.24 -0.93 -0.66
C SER A 91 18.44 -0.01 -0.82
N ALA A 92 19.65 -0.58 -0.90
CA ALA A 92 20.87 0.16 -1.15
C ALA A 92 20.77 0.98 -2.46
N ARG A 93 20.29 0.34 -3.53
CA ARG A 93 20.07 0.98 -4.84
C ARG A 93 19.10 2.16 -4.75
N VAL A 94 18.00 2.04 -4.02
CA VAL A 94 17.06 3.15 -3.83
C VAL A 94 17.70 4.35 -3.10
N HIS A 95 18.52 4.08 -2.09
CA HIS A 95 19.22 5.15 -1.38
C HIS A 95 20.32 5.80 -2.24
N PHE A 96 21.06 5.03 -3.03
CA PHE A 96 22.03 5.59 -3.99
C PHE A 96 21.36 6.42 -5.09
N LEU A 97 20.21 5.99 -5.62
CA LEU A 97 19.46 6.81 -6.57
C LEU A 97 18.98 8.12 -5.95
N SER A 98 18.56 8.08 -4.68
CA SER A 98 18.22 9.28 -3.92
C SER A 98 19.43 10.20 -3.74
N LEU A 99 20.59 9.65 -3.35
CA LEU A 99 21.86 10.38 -3.26
C LEU A 99 22.20 11.09 -4.57
N LEU A 100 22.21 10.34 -5.69
CA LEU A 100 22.50 10.91 -7.01
C LEU A 100 21.47 11.97 -7.42
N SER A 101 20.22 11.89 -6.96
CA SER A 101 19.22 12.91 -7.27
C SER A 101 19.50 14.25 -6.57
N ILE A 102 20.13 14.21 -5.39
CA ILE A 102 20.52 15.38 -4.60
C ILE A 102 21.86 15.92 -5.10
N ALA A 103 22.83 15.03 -5.27
CA ALA A 103 24.20 15.34 -5.66
C ALA A 103 24.61 14.45 -6.85
N PRO A 104 24.30 14.86 -8.09
CA PRO A 104 24.57 14.06 -9.29
C PRO A 104 26.04 13.75 -9.53
N GLU A 105 26.90 14.67 -9.11
CA GLU A 105 28.36 14.59 -9.27
C GLU A 105 29.03 13.85 -8.10
N THR A 106 28.27 13.20 -7.22
CA THR A 106 28.85 12.44 -6.12
C THR A 106 29.72 11.29 -6.65
N GLU A 107 30.87 11.15 -6.00
CA GLU A 107 31.81 10.03 -6.13
C GLU A 107 32.05 9.45 -4.73
N LEU A 108 32.18 8.13 -4.64
CA LEU A 108 32.49 7.45 -3.38
C LEU A 108 34.00 7.42 -3.17
N ASP A 109 34.45 7.74 -1.96
CA ASP A 109 35.86 7.73 -1.61
C ASP A 109 36.41 6.28 -1.57
N PRO A 110 37.40 5.92 -2.41
CA PRO A 110 38.00 4.58 -2.41
C PRO A 110 38.77 4.23 -1.15
N VAL A 111 39.10 5.22 -0.30
CA VAL A 111 39.73 4.99 1.00
C VAL A 111 38.70 4.57 2.04
N GLU A 112 37.50 5.14 2.01
CA GLU A 112 36.43 4.84 2.98
C GLU A 112 35.54 3.66 2.53
N VAL A 113 35.43 3.41 1.22
CA VAL A 113 34.43 2.49 0.66
C VAL A 113 35.09 1.34 -0.12
N SER A 114 34.58 0.12 0.08
CA SER A 114 35.13 -1.06 -0.61
C SER A 114 34.94 -0.98 -2.13
N PRO A 115 35.88 -1.52 -2.94
CA PRO A 115 35.78 -1.50 -4.41
C PRO A 115 34.47 -2.07 -4.97
N LYS A 116 33.91 -3.10 -4.34
CA LYS A 116 32.63 -3.72 -4.79
C LYS A 116 31.43 -2.80 -4.64
N ILE A 117 31.40 -1.97 -3.60
CA ILE A 117 30.35 -0.97 -3.39
C ILE A 117 30.48 0.13 -4.44
N ILE A 118 31.72 0.54 -4.75
CA ILE A 118 32.01 1.55 -5.77
C ILE A 118 31.53 1.06 -7.13
N GLU A 119 31.89 -0.16 -7.52
CA GLU A 119 31.39 -0.79 -8.77
C GLU A 119 29.86 -0.78 -8.84
N PHE A 120 29.19 -1.15 -7.74
CA PHE A 120 27.73 -1.15 -7.66
C PHE A 120 27.13 0.26 -7.77
N PHE A 121 27.75 1.26 -7.14
CA PHE A 121 27.32 2.66 -7.23
C PHE A 121 27.47 3.20 -8.65
N GLU A 122 28.60 2.91 -9.31
CA GLU A 122 28.86 3.33 -10.70
C GLU A 122 27.89 2.64 -11.69
N GLU A 123 27.52 1.38 -11.47
CA GLU A 123 26.46 0.71 -12.24
C GLU A 123 25.13 1.49 -12.14
N ILE A 124 24.73 1.88 -10.92
CA ILE A 124 23.51 2.66 -10.69
C ILE A 124 23.60 4.05 -11.35
N LYS A 125 24.77 4.69 -11.30
CA LYS A 125 25.03 5.98 -11.92
C LYS A 125 24.90 5.89 -13.45
N ALA A 126 25.41 4.81 -14.05
CA ALA A 126 25.36 4.56 -15.50
C ALA A 126 23.95 4.24 -16.02
N GLU A 127 23.08 3.62 -15.21
CA GLU A 127 21.69 3.34 -15.58
C GLU A 127 20.79 4.59 -15.63
N ARG A 128 21.25 5.71 -15.06
CA ARG A 128 20.43 6.92 -14.95
C ARG A 128 20.32 7.62 -16.32
N PRO A 129 19.12 7.90 -16.84
CA PRO A 129 18.96 8.77 -18.00
C PRO A 129 19.51 10.16 -17.69
N ALA A 130 20.01 10.86 -18.72
CA ALA A 130 20.73 12.12 -18.63
C ALA A 130 20.16 13.09 -17.56
N PRO A 131 21.03 13.83 -16.83
CA PRO A 131 20.63 14.66 -15.71
C PRO A 131 19.44 15.54 -16.07
N LEU A 132 18.39 15.48 -15.24
CA LEU A 132 17.36 16.52 -15.27
C LEU A 132 18.06 17.87 -15.02
N PRO A 133 17.63 18.96 -15.68
CA PRO A 133 18.28 20.25 -15.54
C PRO A 133 18.42 20.60 -14.05
N SER A 134 19.67 20.79 -13.62
CA SER A 134 20.02 21.14 -12.26
C SER A 134 19.30 22.43 -11.89
N VAL A 135 18.47 22.37 -10.85
CA VAL A 135 17.78 23.54 -10.29
C VAL A 135 18.82 24.35 -9.54
N SER A 136 19.43 25.32 -10.23
CA SER A 136 20.35 26.27 -9.63
C SER A 136 19.57 27.26 -8.76
N GLY A 137 19.24 26.86 -7.53
CA GLY A 137 18.59 27.70 -6.54
C GLY A 137 18.95 27.27 -5.13
N THR A 138 19.13 28.23 -4.22
CA THR A 138 19.37 28.03 -2.78
C THR A 138 18.13 27.52 -2.03
N GLY A 139 17.26 26.79 -2.71
CA GLY A 139 16.01 26.29 -2.18
C GLY A 139 16.22 25.05 -1.31
N HIS A 140 15.67 25.06 -0.10
CA HIS A 140 15.63 23.87 0.74
C HIS A 140 14.82 22.77 0.05
N THR A 141 15.43 21.60 -0.18
CA THR A 141 14.73 20.46 -0.78
C THR A 141 13.91 19.77 0.30
N ARG A 142 12.58 19.86 0.23
CA ARG A 142 11.68 19.15 1.14
C ARG A 142 11.41 17.74 0.63
N TYR A 143 11.95 16.74 1.31
CA TYR A 143 11.58 15.35 1.08
C TYR A 143 10.14 15.10 1.52
N ILE A 144 9.35 14.47 0.65
CA ILE A 144 8.01 13.99 0.99
C ILE A 144 8.09 12.46 0.98
N PHE A 145 8.00 11.85 2.17
CA PHE A 145 7.83 10.40 2.27
C PHE A 145 6.47 10.04 1.70
N LEU A 146 6.48 9.28 0.60
CA LEU A 146 5.27 8.64 0.10
C LEU A 146 5.23 7.22 0.68
N ASP A 147 4.42 7.04 1.72
CA ASP A 147 4.09 5.72 2.25
C ASP A 147 3.70 4.77 1.11
N ASP A 148 4.13 3.51 1.21
CA ASP A 148 3.63 2.49 0.29
C ASP A 148 2.15 2.25 0.57
N LEU A 149 1.32 2.87 -0.26
CA LEU A 149 -0.13 2.78 -0.19
C LEU A 149 -0.62 1.33 -0.41
N ARG A 150 0.24 0.32 -0.68
CA ARG A 150 -0.18 -1.03 -1.10
C ARG A 150 -0.80 -1.76 0.06
N VAL A 151 -0.13 -1.67 1.22
CA VAL A 151 -0.64 -2.23 2.47
C VAL A 151 -1.94 -1.53 2.84
N GLY A 152 -1.95 -0.20 2.74
CA GLY A 152 -3.13 0.65 2.91
C GLY A 152 -4.31 0.27 2.00
N ALA A 153 -4.04 -0.03 0.73
CA ALA A 153 -5.05 -0.37 -0.27
C ALA A 153 -5.55 -1.80 -0.13
N SER A 154 -4.67 -2.73 0.26
CA SER A 154 -4.99 -4.14 0.44
C SER A 154 -5.97 -4.33 1.60
N TRP A 155 -5.72 -3.69 2.76
CA TRP A 155 -6.64 -3.78 3.88
C TRP A 155 -8.01 -3.19 3.52
N ARG A 156 -8.04 -2.02 2.88
CA ARG A 156 -9.30 -1.38 2.44
C ARG A 156 -10.09 -2.26 1.48
N SER A 157 -9.41 -2.93 0.56
CA SER A 157 -10.05 -3.85 -0.40
C SER A 157 -10.53 -5.14 0.24
N ALA A 158 -9.87 -5.60 1.31
CA ALA A 158 -10.31 -6.77 2.07
C ALA A 158 -11.67 -6.51 2.75
N PHE A 159 -11.90 -5.29 3.25
CA PHE A 159 -13.20 -4.89 3.80
C PHE A 159 -14.22 -4.59 2.71
N LEU A 160 -13.83 -3.84 1.68
CA LEU A 160 -14.74 -3.41 0.63
C LEU A 160 -14.06 -3.50 -0.75
N PRO A 161 -14.34 -4.56 -1.53
CA PRO A 161 -13.79 -4.73 -2.88
C PRO A 161 -13.95 -3.48 -3.75
N GLY A 162 -12.83 -3.05 -4.33
CA GLY A 162 -12.74 -1.82 -5.13
C GLY A 162 -12.30 -0.58 -4.34
N TRP A 163 -12.42 -0.54 -3.02
CA TRP A 163 -12.06 0.64 -2.20
C TRP A 163 -10.56 0.96 -2.28
N GLY A 164 -9.70 -0.06 -2.21
CA GLY A 164 -8.25 0.17 -2.34
C GLY A 164 -7.88 0.75 -3.68
N GLN A 165 -8.50 0.33 -4.79
CA GLN A 165 -8.25 0.89 -6.12
C GLN A 165 -8.64 2.37 -6.18
N PHE A 166 -9.76 2.78 -5.57
CA PHE A 166 -10.13 4.20 -5.44
C PHE A 166 -9.12 4.99 -4.61
N TYR A 167 -8.66 4.42 -3.48
CA TYR A 167 -7.63 5.03 -2.63
C TYR A 167 -6.32 5.25 -3.38
N LYS A 168 -5.95 4.33 -4.27
CA LYS A 168 -4.77 4.44 -5.15
C LYS A 168 -4.99 5.38 -6.37
N GLY A 169 -6.13 6.06 -6.48
CA GLY A 169 -6.48 6.91 -7.61
C GLY A 169 -6.89 6.15 -8.89
N GLN A 170 -6.98 4.82 -8.86
CA GLN A 170 -7.32 3.97 -10.00
C GLN A 170 -8.85 3.85 -10.17
N LYS A 171 -9.54 4.99 -10.37
CA LYS A 171 -11.01 5.08 -10.37
C LYS A 171 -11.69 4.11 -11.33
N ALA A 172 -11.19 4.00 -12.57
CA ALA A 172 -11.78 3.10 -13.58
C ALA A 172 -11.72 1.63 -13.15
N ARG A 173 -10.57 1.16 -12.63
CA ARG A 173 -10.43 -0.21 -12.12
C ARG A 173 -11.29 -0.45 -10.89
N GLY A 174 -11.33 0.52 -9.97
CA GLY A 174 -12.18 0.47 -8.78
C GLY A 174 -13.65 0.31 -9.14
N SER A 175 -14.16 1.07 -10.12
CA SER A 175 -15.55 0.97 -10.57
C SER A 175 -15.87 -0.38 -11.22
N VAL A 176 -15.00 -0.89 -12.08
CA VAL A 176 -15.24 -2.18 -12.78
C VAL A 176 -15.23 -3.34 -11.79
N LEU A 177 -14.17 -3.46 -10.99
CA LEU A 177 -14.02 -4.56 -10.03
C LEU A 177 -15.03 -4.48 -8.89
N GLY A 178 -15.22 -3.29 -8.33
CA GLY A 178 -16.22 -3.05 -7.29
C GLY A 178 -17.64 -3.29 -7.79
N GLY A 179 -17.98 -2.79 -8.99
CA GLY A 179 -19.29 -2.99 -9.61
C GLY A 179 -19.58 -4.47 -9.88
N ALA A 180 -18.61 -5.21 -10.41
CA ALA A 180 -18.75 -6.65 -10.62
C ALA A 180 -18.97 -7.41 -9.29
N PHE A 181 -18.19 -7.07 -8.25
CA PHE A 181 -18.34 -7.67 -6.92
C PHE A 181 -19.74 -7.41 -6.35
N TRP A 182 -20.16 -6.14 -6.27
CA TRP A 182 -21.46 -5.77 -5.71
C TRP A 182 -22.63 -6.35 -6.52
N GLY A 183 -22.53 -6.35 -7.85
CA GLY A 183 -23.52 -6.97 -8.72
C GLY A 183 -23.67 -8.47 -8.44
N SER A 184 -22.55 -9.20 -8.33
CA SER A 184 -22.57 -10.63 -8.01
C SER A 184 -23.13 -10.92 -6.60
N LEU A 185 -22.78 -10.09 -5.61
CA LEU A 185 -23.23 -10.24 -4.22
C LEU A 185 -24.74 -10.01 -4.10
N ILE A 186 -25.26 -8.93 -4.71
CA ILE A 186 -26.70 -8.65 -4.76
C ILE A 186 -27.43 -9.78 -5.49
N GLY A 187 -26.90 -10.22 -6.63
CA GLY A 187 -27.46 -11.33 -7.40
C GLY A 187 -27.52 -12.63 -6.59
N ALA A 188 -26.47 -12.95 -5.83
CA ALA A 188 -26.44 -14.10 -4.92
C ALA A 188 -27.52 -13.99 -3.83
N GLY A 189 -27.69 -12.79 -3.25
CA GLY A 189 -28.74 -12.50 -2.28
C GLY A 189 -30.16 -12.70 -2.83
N ILE A 190 -30.44 -12.16 -4.02
CA ILE A 190 -31.74 -12.36 -4.71
C ILE A 190 -31.97 -13.84 -5.01
N SER A 191 -30.94 -14.54 -5.50
CA SER A 191 -31.02 -15.97 -5.83
C SER A 191 -31.31 -16.83 -4.60
N LEU A 192 -30.77 -16.46 -3.43
CA LEU A 192 -31.08 -17.14 -2.16
C LEU A 192 -32.56 -17.00 -1.79
N LEU A 193 -33.13 -15.80 -1.93
CA LEU A 193 -34.56 -15.58 -1.65
C LEU A 193 -35.45 -16.38 -2.61
N LYS A 194 -35.07 -16.43 -3.90
CA LYS A 194 -35.79 -17.21 -4.92
C LYS A 194 -35.66 -18.72 -4.72
N GLU A 195 -34.48 -19.21 -4.35
CA GLU A 195 -34.26 -20.61 -3.98
C GLU A 195 -35.17 -21.01 -2.82
N GLN A 196 -35.24 -20.19 -1.77
CA GLN A 196 -36.09 -20.49 -0.61
C GLN A 196 -37.56 -20.59 -1.00
N ALA A 197 -38.07 -19.64 -1.79
CA ALA A 197 -39.46 -19.68 -2.27
C ALA A 197 -39.74 -20.89 -3.17
N ALA A 198 -38.82 -21.24 -4.07
CA ALA A 198 -38.96 -22.42 -4.93
C ALA A 198 -38.88 -23.73 -4.14
N LYS A 199 -38.09 -23.76 -3.06
CA LYS A 199 -38.01 -24.90 -2.15
C LYS A 199 -39.33 -25.12 -1.41
N ASP A 200 -39.97 -24.03 -0.95
CA ASP A 200 -41.26 -24.13 -0.28
C ASP A 200 -42.33 -24.68 -1.25
N GLN A 201 -42.37 -24.19 -2.49
CA GLN A 201 -43.26 -24.73 -3.54
C GLN A 201 -43.02 -26.22 -3.84
N TYR A 202 -41.75 -26.64 -3.89
CA TYR A 202 -41.40 -28.05 -4.07
C TYR A 202 -41.90 -28.93 -2.92
N ASN A 203 -41.80 -28.45 -1.67
CA ASN A 203 -42.29 -29.19 -0.50
C ASN A 203 -43.82 -29.29 -0.45
N ASP A 204 -44.51 -28.28 -1.00
CA ASP A 204 -45.98 -28.23 -1.02
C ASP A 204 -46.60 -29.00 -2.20
N ALA A 205 -45.80 -29.37 -3.20
CA ALA A 205 -46.28 -30.08 -4.39
C ALA A 205 -46.60 -31.56 -4.09
N THR A 206 -47.80 -32.01 -4.46
CA THR A 206 -48.27 -33.39 -4.21
C THR A 206 -48.45 -34.22 -5.48
N ALA A 207 -48.70 -33.57 -6.62
CA ALA A 207 -48.86 -34.24 -7.91
C ALA A 207 -47.49 -34.55 -8.55
N PRO A 208 -47.26 -35.75 -9.11
CA PRO A 208 -45.95 -36.13 -9.67
C PRO A 208 -45.40 -35.16 -10.71
N ALA A 209 -46.24 -34.64 -11.62
CA ALA A 209 -45.82 -33.66 -12.62
C ALA A 209 -45.41 -32.32 -11.99
N ALA A 210 -46.17 -31.84 -11.00
CA ALA A 210 -45.87 -30.61 -10.28
C ALA A 210 -44.60 -30.70 -9.44
N ILE A 211 -44.32 -31.87 -8.85
CA ILE A 211 -43.09 -32.14 -8.10
C ILE A 211 -41.86 -31.99 -9.01
N SER A 212 -41.90 -32.55 -10.22
CA SER A 212 -40.79 -32.44 -11.17
C SER A 212 -40.52 -30.98 -11.58
N GLU A 213 -41.57 -30.22 -11.91
CA GLU A 213 -41.44 -28.82 -12.31
C GLU A 213 -40.91 -27.93 -11.16
N ALA A 214 -41.45 -28.12 -9.95
CA ALA A 214 -41.02 -27.40 -8.77
C ALA A 214 -39.55 -27.74 -8.42
N TYR A 215 -39.16 -29.00 -8.56
CA TYR A 215 -37.76 -29.42 -8.38
C TYR A 215 -36.82 -28.76 -9.38
N ASP A 216 -37.18 -28.71 -10.67
CA ASP A 216 -36.34 -28.07 -11.69
C ASP A 216 -36.16 -26.57 -11.45
N THR A 217 -37.23 -25.90 -11.01
CA THR A 217 -37.18 -24.49 -10.62
C THR A 217 -36.29 -24.27 -9.41
N TYR A 218 -36.45 -25.09 -8.35
CA TYR A 218 -35.59 -25.07 -7.18
C TYR A 218 -34.12 -25.29 -7.55
N ASN A 219 -33.82 -26.35 -8.32
CA ASN A 219 -32.47 -26.73 -8.74
C ASN A 219 -31.80 -25.63 -9.57
N ARG A 220 -32.57 -24.93 -10.43
CA ARG A 220 -32.07 -23.77 -11.19
C ARG A 220 -31.60 -22.66 -10.25
N TRP A 221 -32.44 -22.24 -9.30
CA TRP A 221 -32.07 -21.17 -8.35
C TRP A 221 -30.94 -21.57 -7.43
N TYR A 222 -30.90 -22.83 -6.98
CA TYR A 222 -29.79 -23.39 -6.21
C TYR A 222 -28.46 -23.27 -6.97
N LYS A 223 -28.42 -23.71 -8.24
CA LYS A 223 -27.23 -23.62 -9.09
C LYS A 223 -26.83 -22.16 -9.33
N THR A 224 -27.79 -21.29 -9.65
CA THR A 224 -27.55 -19.85 -9.84
C THR A 224 -26.94 -19.21 -8.60
N ARG A 225 -27.51 -19.45 -7.40
CA ARG A 225 -26.95 -18.94 -6.15
C ARG A 225 -25.52 -19.42 -5.95
N ARG A 226 -25.29 -20.73 -6.07
CA ARG A 226 -23.95 -21.32 -5.86
C ARG A 226 -22.92 -20.71 -6.81
N THR A 227 -23.26 -20.56 -8.08
CA THR A 227 -22.39 -19.91 -9.08
C THR A 227 -22.10 -18.46 -8.71
N LEU A 228 -23.13 -17.67 -8.37
CA LEU A 228 -22.95 -16.26 -8.01
C LEU A 228 -22.13 -16.10 -6.73
N THR A 229 -22.37 -16.92 -5.70
CA THR A 229 -21.54 -16.93 -4.48
C THR A 229 -20.08 -17.25 -4.80
N ALA A 230 -19.80 -18.24 -5.65
CA ALA A 230 -18.45 -18.56 -6.06
C ALA A 230 -17.78 -17.40 -6.81
N VAL A 231 -18.51 -16.75 -7.73
CA VAL A 231 -18.03 -15.56 -8.45
C VAL A 231 -17.75 -14.41 -7.49
N THR A 232 -18.62 -14.16 -6.50
CA THR A 232 -18.41 -13.12 -5.49
C THR A 232 -17.12 -13.35 -4.70
N VAL A 233 -16.88 -14.58 -4.24
CA VAL A 233 -15.65 -14.93 -3.51
C VAL A 233 -14.42 -14.79 -4.39
N ALA A 234 -14.49 -15.25 -5.65
CA ALA A 234 -13.39 -15.11 -6.60
C ALA A 234 -13.06 -13.64 -6.88
N LEU A 235 -14.08 -12.81 -7.12
CA LEU A 235 -13.91 -11.36 -7.32
C LEU A 235 -13.32 -10.70 -6.10
N TRP A 236 -13.79 -11.04 -4.89
CA TRP A 236 -13.20 -10.53 -3.65
C TRP A 236 -11.69 -10.83 -3.59
N ALA A 237 -11.29 -12.10 -3.80
CA ALA A 237 -9.89 -12.49 -3.76
C ALA A 237 -9.04 -11.76 -4.83
N VAL A 238 -9.57 -11.63 -6.05
CA VAL A 238 -8.91 -10.89 -7.14
C VAL A 238 -8.75 -9.42 -6.79
N THR A 239 -9.76 -8.78 -6.19
CA THR A 239 -9.66 -7.35 -5.83
C THR A 239 -8.63 -7.09 -4.73
N VAL A 240 -8.52 -7.98 -3.75
CA VAL A 240 -7.51 -7.91 -2.68
C VAL A 240 -6.11 -8.11 -3.25
N ALA A 241 -5.93 -9.14 -4.09
CA ALA A 241 -4.66 -9.40 -4.74
C ALA A 241 -4.24 -8.25 -5.67
N ASP A 242 -5.15 -7.72 -6.49
CA ASP A 242 -4.88 -6.56 -7.34
C ASP A 242 -4.52 -5.31 -6.50
N ALA A 243 -5.18 -5.09 -5.37
CA ALA A 243 -4.86 -3.96 -4.51
C ALA A 243 -3.43 -4.03 -3.94
N GLY A 244 -2.94 -5.22 -3.61
CA GLY A 244 -1.57 -5.41 -3.12
C GLY A 244 -0.49 -5.44 -4.22
N LEU A 245 -0.82 -6.00 -5.38
CA LEU A 245 0.15 -6.24 -6.45
C LEU A 245 0.21 -5.13 -7.50
N SER A 246 -0.90 -4.42 -7.74
CA SER A 246 -0.97 -3.48 -8.85
C SER A 246 -0.15 -2.22 -8.59
N ARG A 247 0.72 -1.91 -9.58
CA ARG A 247 1.60 -0.74 -9.58
C ARG A 247 0.77 0.55 -9.59
N TYR A 248 1.30 1.58 -8.96
CA TYR A 248 0.70 2.90 -8.98
C TYR A 248 0.82 3.55 -10.35
N PRO A 249 -0.15 4.41 -10.73
CA PRO A 249 0.14 5.45 -11.69
C PRO A 249 1.40 6.18 -11.20
N ARG A 250 2.43 6.30 -12.07
CA ARG A 250 3.59 7.13 -11.74
C ARG A 250 3.05 8.53 -11.43
N SER A 251 3.41 9.07 -10.27
CA SER A 251 3.20 10.48 -9.99
C SER A 251 3.90 11.25 -11.11
N SER A 252 3.11 11.95 -11.92
CA SER A 252 3.66 12.95 -12.82
C SER A 252 4.31 14.02 -11.95
N PHE A 253 5.58 14.34 -12.22
CA PHE A 253 6.22 15.50 -11.63
C PHE A 253 5.35 16.72 -11.97
N ALA A 254 4.76 17.33 -10.95
CA ALA A 254 4.09 18.60 -11.10
C ALA A 254 5.09 19.68 -10.70
N VAL A 255 5.46 20.53 -11.65
CA VAL A 255 6.22 21.75 -11.35
C VAL A 255 5.24 22.70 -10.67
N GLY A 256 5.59 23.18 -9.47
CA GLY A 256 4.77 24.16 -8.77
C GLY A 256 4.66 25.47 -9.55
N PRO A 257 3.65 26.30 -9.26
CA PRO A 257 3.46 27.59 -9.95
C PRO A 257 4.62 28.56 -9.77
N GLU A 258 5.47 28.36 -8.75
CA GLU A 258 6.63 29.19 -8.42
C GLU A 258 7.96 28.62 -8.95
N GLY A 259 7.92 27.54 -9.75
CA GLY A 259 9.15 26.86 -10.20
C GLY A 259 9.81 25.96 -9.16
N GLU A 260 9.18 25.77 -7.99
CA GLU A 260 9.59 24.75 -7.03
C GLU A 260 9.42 23.35 -7.64
N LEU A 261 10.52 22.63 -7.76
CA LEU A 261 10.54 21.21 -8.09
C LEU A 261 10.25 20.43 -6.81
N LEU A 262 8.99 20.06 -6.62
CA LEU A 262 8.61 19.09 -5.61
C LEU A 262 9.09 17.70 -6.06
N LEU A 263 10.31 17.35 -5.65
CA LEU A 263 10.88 16.04 -5.94
C LEU A 263 10.23 14.99 -5.02
N ALA A 264 9.12 14.43 -5.47
CA ALA A 264 8.43 13.33 -4.82
C ALA A 264 9.23 12.01 -5.01
N LEU A 265 10.32 11.85 -4.25
CA LEU A 265 11.08 10.60 -4.22
C LEU A 265 10.34 9.55 -3.39
N ARG A 266 9.93 8.47 -4.05
CA ARG A 266 9.15 7.39 -3.45
C ARG A 266 10.07 6.27 -3.01
N ILE A 267 10.52 6.32 -1.76
CA ILE A 267 11.33 5.27 -1.13
C ILE A 267 10.37 4.31 -0.39
N PRO A 268 10.31 3.01 -0.75
CA PRO A 268 9.51 2.06 0.01
C PRO A 268 10.14 1.86 1.39
N LEU A 269 9.45 2.33 2.44
CA LEU A 269 9.75 1.97 3.82
C LEU A 269 9.22 0.54 4.03
N ARG A 270 10.13 -0.42 4.22
CA ARG A 270 9.77 -1.75 4.73
C ARG A 270 9.73 -1.72 6.26
#